data_AF-A0AAE4I405-F1
#
_entry.id   AF-A0AAE4I405-F1
#
_cell.length_a   1.000
_cell.length_b   1.000
_cell.length_c   1.000
_cell.angle_alpha   90.00
_cell.angle_beta   90.00
_cell.angle_gamma   90.00
#
_symmetry.space_group_name_H-M   'P 1'
#
loop_
_entity.id
_entity.type
_entity.pdbx_description
1 polymer ?
#
loop_
_entity_poly.entity_id
_entity_poly.type
_entity_poly.pdbx_seq_one_letter_code
_entity_poly.pdbx_strand_id
1 'polypeptide(L)'
;MHDEKWYSLSEASIKQGRSRAYFSSIKANHPEYFEHVELKKVGDNLVINQRGIDEVLKHVKKAGDRLRILPLKAVYKTKHILCFYPTNHYIKIAIN
;
A
#
# COMPACT_ATOMS: atom_id res chain seq x y z
N MET A 1 22.07 25.02 -12.76
CA MET A 1 22.37 23.75 -12.06
C MET A 1 21.55 23.77 -10.79
N HIS A 2 20.55 22.89 -10.65
CA HIS A 2 19.86 22.75 -9.37
C HIS A 2 20.71 21.85 -8.49
N ASP A 3 21.20 22.39 -7.37
CA ASP A 3 21.93 21.62 -6.38
C ASP A 3 21.07 20.44 -5.91
N GLU A 4 21.55 19.22 -6.11
CA GLU A 4 20.88 18.03 -5.60
C GLU A 4 20.92 18.05 -4.08
N LYS A 5 19.77 18.36 -3.47
CA LYS A 5 19.64 18.45 -2.04
C LYS A 5 19.46 17.06 -1.44
N TRP A 6 20.43 16.66 -0.63
CA TRP A 6 20.41 15.41 0.12
C TRP A 6 19.76 15.62 1.47
N TYR A 7 18.93 14.68 1.88
CA TYR A 7 18.21 14.70 3.15
C TYR A 7 18.56 13.46 3.96
N SER A 8 18.71 13.59 5.27
CA SER A 8 18.71 12.40 6.14
C SER A 8 17.36 11.67 6.06
N LEU A 9 17.33 10.37 6.36
CA LEU A 9 16.07 9.61 6.40
C LEU A 9 15.05 10.23 7.37
N SER A 10 15.52 10.85 8.46
CA SER A 10 14.66 11.57 9.40
C SER A 10 14.08 12.85 8.81
N GLU A 11 14.88 13.66 8.13
CA GLU A 11 14.41 14.90 7.50
C GLU A 11 13.46 14.60 6.34
N ALA A 12 13.78 13.58 5.53
CA ALA A 12 12.91 13.09 4.48
C ALA A 12 11.53 12.69 5.04
N SER A 13 11.51 12.02 6.20
CA SER A 13 10.27 11.60 6.86
C SER A 13 9.43 12.80 7.32
N ILE A 14 10.07 13.78 7.97
CA ILE A 14 9.41 15.01 8.45
C ILE A 14 8.88 15.82 7.27
N LYS A 15 9.65 15.93 6.18
CA LYS A 15 9.25 16.63 4.95
C LYS A 15 7.98 16.03 4.34
N GLN A 16 7.82 14.71 4.46
CA GLN A 16 6.63 13.99 3.98
C GLN A 16 5.48 13.95 5.00
N GLY A 17 5.59 14.65 6.13
CA GLY A 17 4.57 14.67 7.17
C GLY A 17 4.41 13.33 7.91
N ARG A 18 5.47 12.52 7.98
CA ARG A 18 5.48 11.21 8.65
C ARG A 18 6.33 11.25 9.92
N SER A 19 6.20 10.22 10.76
CA SER A 19 7.06 10.02 11.93
C SER A 19 8.54 10.01 11.53
N ARG A 20 9.41 10.56 12.37
CA ARG A 20 10.87 10.68 12.11
C ARG A 20 11.52 9.36 11.72
N ALA A 21 11.03 8.24 12.24
CA ALA A 21 11.56 6.90 11.97
C ALA A 21 11.01 6.25 10.69
N TYR A 22 10.04 6.87 10.00
CA TYR A 22 9.27 6.24 8.92
C TYR A 22 10.13 5.57 7.85
N PHE A 23 11.03 6.31 7.20
CA PHE A 23 11.90 5.72 6.17
C PHE A 23 12.91 4.72 6.74
N SER A 24 13.36 4.90 7.99
CA SER A 24 14.24 3.93 8.66
C SER A 24 13.52 2.60 8.90
N SER A 25 12.28 2.64 9.39
CA SER A 25 11.45 1.46 9.62
C SER A 25 11.10 0.76 8.32
N ILE A 26 10.76 1.50 7.25
CA ILE A 26 10.51 0.90 5.94
C ILE A 26 11.77 0.25 5.40
N LYS A 27 12.94 0.88 5.51
CA LYS A 27 14.19 0.27 5.03
C LYS A 27 14.52 -1.04 5.77
N ALA A 28 14.22 -1.12 7.06
CA ALA A 28 14.43 -2.33 7.86
C ALA A 28 13.44 -3.46 7.50
N ASN A 29 12.16 -3.12 7.29
CA ASN A 29 11.10 -4.10 7.06
C ASN A 29 10.93 -4.49 5.58
N HIS A 30 11.18 -3.54 4.68
CA HIS A 30 10.97 -3.62 3.24
C HIS A 30 12.15 -3.00 2.48
N PRO A 31 13.36 -3.61 2.57
CA PRO A 31 14.54 -3.10 1.88
C PRO A 31 14.37 -3.07 0.35
N GLU A 32 13.47 -3.89 -0.22
CA GLU A 32 13.15 -3.95 -1.65
C GLU A 32 12.64 -2.62 -2.22
N TYR A 33 12.06 -1.74 -1.39
CA TYR A 33 11.60 -0.43 -1.85
C TYR A 33 12.74 0.58 -2.08
N PHE A 34 13.96 0.24 -1.64
CA PHE A 34 15.14 1.08 -1.76
C PHE A 34 16.15 0.56 -2.80
N GLU A 35 15.86 -0.53 -3.51
CA GLU A 35 16.82 -1.19 -4.42
C GLU A 35 17.23 -0.31 -5.61
N HIS A 36 16.31 0.53 -6.10
CA HIS A 36 16.56 1.47 -7.20
C HIS A 36 16.89 2.89 -6.73
N VAL A 37 17.05 3.07 -5.42
CA VAL A 37 17.19 4.39 -4.81
C VAL A 37 18.63 4.64 -4.44
N GLU A 38 19.20 5.73 -4.95
CA GLU A 38 20.53 6.17 -4.55
C GLU A 38 20.55 6.62 -3.08
N LEU A 39 21.24 5.84 -2.27
CA LEU A 39 21.52 6.15 -0.86
C LEU A 39 23.00 6.41 -0.69
N LYS A 40 23.34 7.57 -0.13
CA LYS A 40 24.72 7.90 0.23
C LYS A 40 24.90 7.77 1.73
N LYS A 41 26.07 7.26 2.15
CA LYS A 41 26.48 7.26 3.56
C LYS A 41 27.29 8.52 3.82
N VAL A 42 26.85 9.34 4.76
CA VAL A 42 27.53 10.56 5.21
C VAL A 42 27.77 10.42 6.71
N GLY A 43 29.01 10.09 7.09
CA GLY A 43 29.34 9.67 8.46
C GLY A 43 28.59 8.39 8.82
N ASP A 44 27.87 8.38 9.94
CA ASP A 44 27.03 7.26 10.36
C ASP A 44 25.60 7.32 9.80
N ASN A 45 25.24 8.42 9.13
CA ASN A 45 23.89 8.63 8.64
C ASN A 45 23.74 8.27 7.17
N LEU A 46 22.56 7.74 6.83
CA LEU A 46 22.14 7.55 5.44
C LEU A 46 21.35 8.77 4.96
N VAL A 47 21.69 9.24 3.77
CA VAL A 47 21.01 10.34 3.09
C VAL A 47 20.43 9.90 1.75
N ILE A 48 19.31 10.53 1.39
CA ILE A 48 18.48 10.24 0.23
C ILE A 48 18.17 11.54 -0.54
N ASN A 49 18.18 11.47 -1.86
CA ASN A 49 17.76 12.57 -2.74
C ASN A 49 16.23 12.62 -2.87
N GLN A 50 15.67 13.75 -3.27
CA GLN A 50 14.24 13.93 -3.48
C GLN A 50 13.65 12.88 -4.44
N ARG A 51 14.34 12.59 -5.54
CA ARG A 51 13.92 11.55 -6.50
C ARG A 51 13.77 10.19 -5.83
N GLY A 52 14.72 9.83 -4.97
CA GLY A 52 14.68 8.60 -4.19
C GLY A 52 13.50 8.53 -3.24
N ILE A 53 13.18 9.64 -2.57
CA ILE A 53 11.99 9.72 -1.68
C ILE A 53 10.71 9.42 -2.48
N ASP A 54 10.56 10.02 -3.65
CA ASP A 54 9.36 9.87 -4.48
C ASP A 54 9.21 8.44 -5.02
N GLU A 55 10.31 7.78 -5.38
CA GLU A 55 10.32 6.38 -5.80
C GLU A 55 9.88 5.44 -4.67
N VAL A 56 10.46 5.57 -3.48
CA VAL A 56 10.05 4.77 -2.31
C VAL A 56 8.55 4.93 -2.06
N LEU A 57 8.04 6.16 -2.08
CA LEU A 57 6.62 6.43 -1.87
C LEU A 57 5.73 5.82 -2.95
N LYS A 58 6.18 5.80 -4.21
CA LYS A 58 5.47 5.15 -5.31
C LYS A 58 5.38 3.64 -5.10
N HIS A 59 6.45 3.00 -4.65
CA HIS A 59 6.46 1.56 -4.33
C HIS A 59 5.52 1.24 -3.16
N VAL A 60 5.59 2.02 -2.07
CA VAL A 60 4.72 1.87 -0.90
C VAL A 60 3.24 2.04 -1.27
N LYS A 61 2.90 3.07 -2.06
CA LYS A 61 1.53 3.30 -2.53
C LYS A 61 1.02 2.12 -3.37
N LYS A 62 1.85 1.60 -4.27
CA LYS A 62 1.51 0.45 -5.13
C LYS A 62 1.26 -0.82 -4.30
N ALA A 63 2.04 -1.05 -3.24
CA ALA A 63 1.81 -2.15 -2.31
C ALA A 63 0.49 -1.98 -1.54
N GLY A 64 0.23 -0.78 -1.01
CA GLY A 64 -1.02 -0.46 -0.33
C GLY A 64 -2.26 -0.61 -1.23
N ASP A 65 -2.19 -0.17 -2.49
CA ASP A 65 -3.30 -0.32 -3.44
C ASP A 65 -3.59 -1.79 -3.75
N ARG A 66 -2.57 -2.64 -3.88
CA ARG A 66 -2.77 -4.10 -4.04
C ARG A 66 -3.48 -4.69 -2.83
N LEU A 67 -3.09 -4.30 -1.61
CA LEU A 67 -3.74 -4.74 -0.38
C LEU A 67 -5.18 -4.23 -0.26
N ARG A 68 -5.52 -3.07 -0.83
CA ARG A 68 -6.90 -2.57 -0.88
C ARG A 68 -7.76 -3.34 -1.90
N ILE A 69 -7.20 -3.72 -3.04
CA ILE A 69 -7.93 -4.43 -4.11
C ILE A 69 -8.22 -5.88 -3.74
N LEU A 70 -7.35 -6.53 -2.95
CA LEU A 70 -7.51 -7.93 -2.54
C LEU A 70 -8.83 -8.21 -1.78
N PRO A 71 -9.15 -7.48 -0.69
CA PRO A 71 -10.44 -7.57 -0.01
C PRO A 71 -11.61 -7.24 -0.93
N LEU A 72 -11.49 -6.20 -1.76
CA LEU A 72 -12.55 -5.83 -2.70
C LEU A 72 -12.83 -6.96 -3.71
N LYS A 73 -11.80 -7.62 -4.23
CA LYS A 73 -11.95 -8.81 -5.08
C LYS A 73 -12.60 -9.97 -4.32
N ALA A 74 -12.25 -10.20 -3.06
CA ALA A 74 -12.87 -11.24 -2.25
C ALA A 74 -14.37 -10.96 -2.05
N VAL A 75 -14.74 -9.71 -1.71
CA VAL A 75 -16.13 -9.27 -1.52
C VAL A 75 -16.95 -9.33 -2.81
N TYR A 76 -16.36 -9.03 -3.97
CA TYR A 76 -17.06 -9.13 -5.25
C TYR A 76 -17.19 -10.58 -5.75
N LYS A 77 -16.24 -11.46 -5.46
CA LYS A 77 -16.36 -12.89 -5.81
C LYS A 77 -17.44 -13.62 -5.02
N THR A 78 -17.71 -13.20 -3.77
CA THR A 78 -18.82 -13.74 -2.96
C THR A 78 -20.20 -13.21 -3.37
N LYS A 79 -20.28 -12.23 -4.28
CA LYS A 79 -21.56 -11.76 -4.86
C LYS A 79 -22.05 -12.59 -6.05
N HIS A 80 -21.51 -13.80 -6.27
CA HIS A 80 -22.18 -14.79 -7.10
C HIS A 80 -23.41 -15.35 -6.34
N ILE A 81 -24.51 -14.62 -6.46
CA ILE A 81 -25.91 -15.07 -6.48
C ILE A 81 -26.23 -16.21 -5.51
N LEU A 82 -26.46 -15.88 -4.24
CA LEU A 82 -27.51 -16.59 -3.49
C LEU A 82 -28.85 -16.05 -3.98
N CYS A 83 -29.25 -16.46 -5.19
CA CYS A 83 -30.64 -16.36 -5.60
C CYS A 83 -31.40 -17.34 -4.72
N PHE A 84 -31.98 -16.85 -3.63
CA PHE A 84 -33.14 -17.49 -3.05
C PHE A 84 -34.25 -17.36 -4.09
N TYR A 85 -34.33 -18.31 -5.03
CA TYR A 85 -35.57 -18.50 -5.77
C TYR A 85 -36.59 -19.01 -4.74
N PRO A 86 -37.66 -18.28 -4.41
CA PRO A 86 -38.76 -18.87 -3.68
C PRO A 86 -39.36 -19.91 -4.64
N THR A 87 -39.08 -21.19 -4.40
CA THR A 87 -39.87 -22.25 -5.00
C THR A 87 -41.28 -22.08 -4.46
N ASN A 88 -42.15 -21.42 -5.22
CA ASN A 88 -43.59 -21.43 -5.00
C ASN A 88 -44.07 -22.88 -5.17
N HIS A 89 -43.90 -23.69 -4.13
CA HIS A 89 -44.62 -24.93 -3.96
C HIS A 89 -46.05 -24.54 -3.63
N TYR A 90 -46.89 -24.40 -4.66
CA TYR A 90 -48.32 -24.33 -4.48
C TYR A 90 -48.78 -25.67 -3.92
N ILE A 91 -48.93 -25.76 -2.60
CA ILE A 91 -49.65 -26.86 -1.96
C ILE A 91 -51.12 -26.66 -2.34
N LYS A 92 -51.61 -27.43 -3.32
CA LYS A 92 -53.05 -27.55 -3.56
C LYS A 92 -53.65 -28.28 -2.35
N ILE A 93 -54.28 -27.53 -1.45
CA ILE A 93 -55.14 -28.11 -0.44
C ILE A 93 -56.46 -28.45 -1.15
N ALA A 94 -56.71 -29.74 -1.36
CA ALA A 94 -58.03 -30.23 -1.75
C ALA A 94 -58.94 -30.13 -0.52
N ILE A 95 -59.93 -29.25 -0.60
CA ILE A 95 -61.02 -29.20 0.38
C ILE A 95 -62.10 -30.15 -0.16
N ASN A 96 -62.34 -31.25 0.56
CA ASN A 96 -63.47 -32.16 0.36
C ASN A 96 -64.75 -31.55 0.94
#